data_AF-A0A946ZG34-F1
#
_entry.id   AF-A0A946ZG34-F1
#
_cell.length_a   1.000
_cell.length_b   1.000
_cell.length_c   1.000
_cell.angle_alpha   90.00
_cell.angle_beta   90.00
_cell.angle_gamma   90.00
#
_symmetry.space_group_name_H-M   'P 1'
#
loop_
_entity.id
_entity.type
_entity.pdbx_description
1 polymer ?
#
loop_
_entity_poly.entity_id
_entity_poly.type
_entity_poly.pdbx_seq_one_letter_code
_entity_poly.pdbx_strand_id
1 'polypeptide(L)'
;ADMSNYAFLKDNLGMLILVLAGVYVVSSFGEEVIYRGFLINRFSEFGKDSKTIRIIAVILSAVIFGFVHYSWGPMGIVQTFFMGLALGLCYIYMKKRLWIMILAHAYMDTILMVQMYLASNSG
;
A
#
# COMPACT_ATOMS: atom_id res chain seq x y z
N ALA A 1 16.99 0.55 7.61
CA ALA A 1 16.51 1.84 7.11
C ALA A 1 16.96 2.91 8.09
N ASP A 2 17.25 4.12 7.62
CA ASP A 2 17.46 5.26 8.51
C ASP A 2 16.14 5.57 9.24
N MET A 3 16.12 5.35 10.56
CA MET A 3 14.93 5.51 11.40
C MET A 3 14.84 6.89 12.03
N SER A 4 15.78 7.80 11.72
CA SER A 4 15.81 9.16 12.28
C SER A 4 14.49 9.91 12.07
N ASN A 5 13.82 9.67 10.94
CA ASN A 5 12.51 10.22 10.63
C ASN A 5 11.41 9.80 11.60
N TYR A 6 11.58 8.73 12.38
CA TYR A 6 10.59 8.20 13.33
C TYR A 6 10.93 8.51 14.79
N ALA A 7 11.95 9.32 15.07
CA ALA A 7 12.34 9.68 16.44
C ALA A 7 11.20 10.31 17.25
N PHE A 8 10.27 11.01 16.58
CA PHE A 8 9.09 11.62 17.21
C PHE A 8 8.08 10.59 17.77
N LEU A 9 8.20 9.31 17.40
CA LEU A 9 7.36 8.22 17.93
C LEU A 9 7.88 7.69 19.26
N LYS A 10 9.14 7.95 19.63
CA LYS A 10 9.76 7.42 20.85
C LYS A 10 8.96 7.84 22.09
N ASP A 11 8.56 6.85 22.89
CA ASP A 11 7.74 6.95 24.10
C ASP A 11 6.43 7.74 23.93
N ASN A 12 5.93 7.86 22.70
CA ASN A 12 4.80 8.71 22.37
C ASN A 12 3.67 7.95 21.66
N LEU A 13 2.86 7.23 22.45
CA LEU A 13 1.70 6.48 21.96
C LEU A 13 0.66 7.39 21.27
N GLY A 14 0.50 8.63 21.75
CA GLY A 14 -0.42 9.60 21.15
C GLY A 14 -0.05 9.94 19.72
N MET A 15 1.25 10.15 19.46
CA MET A 15 1.76 10.38 18.11
C MET A 15 1.63 9.15 17.22
N LEU A 16 1.83 7.94 17.76
CA LEU A 16 1.56 6.71 17.00
C LEU A 16 0.12 6.64 16.52
N ILE A 17 -0.85 6.92 17.40
CA ILE A 17 -2.28 6.91 17.05
C ILE A 17 -2.59 7.99 16.00
N LEU A 18 -2.03 9.20 16.16
CA LEU A 18 -2.23 10.30 15.22
C LEU A 18 -1.67 9.96 13.82
N VAL A 19 -0.47 9.39 13.76
CA VAL A 19 0.13 8.95 12.49
C VAL A 19 -0.68 7.84 11.86
N LEU A 20 -1.11 6.83 12.62
CA LEU A 20 -1.97 5.75 12.11
C LEU A 20 -3.26 6.29 11.49
N ALA A 21 -3.91 7.24 12.15
CA ALA A 21 -5.12 7.87 11.60
C ALA A 21 -4.84 8.56 10.25
N GLY A 22 -3.72 9.28 10.14
CA GLY A 22 -3.30 9.89 8.87
C GLY A 22 -2.96 8.86 7.79
N VAL A 23 -2.23 7.80 8.14
CA VAL A 23 -1.85 6.71 7.24
C VAL A 23 -3.08 5.99 6.71
N TYR A 24 -4.10 5.72 7.53
CA TYR A 24 -5.32 5.07 7.05
C TYR A 24 -6.07 5.89 5.98
N VAL A 25 -6.06 7.22 6.11
CA VAL A 25 -6.73 8.10 5.14
C VAL A 25 -5.91 8.21 3.86
N VAL A 26 -4.62 8.50 3.99
CA VAL A 26 -3.76 8.81 2.83
C VAL A 26 -3.28 7.54 2.13
N SER A 27 -2.69 6.62 2.90
CA SER A 27 -2.13 5.37 2.39
C SER A 27 -3.24 4.35 2.16
N SER A 28 -3.80 3.78 3.24
CA SER A 28 -4.65 2.59 3.13
C SER A 28 -5.95 2.84 2.37
N PHE A 29 -6.53 4.03 2.45
CA PHE A 29 -7.70 4.41 1.65
C PHE A 29 -7.30 5.02 0.31
N GLY A 30 -6.51 6.10 0.32
CA GLY A 30 -6.18 6.87 -0.88
C GLY A 30 -5.48 6.03 -1.95
N GLU A 31 -4.48 5.25 -1.56
CA GLU A 31 -3.74 4.40 -2.50
C GLU A 31 -4.63 3.29 -3.07
N GLU A 32 -5.47 2.66 -2.26
CA GLU A 32 -6.40 1.65 -2.77
C GLU A 32 -7.36 2.22 -3.80
N VAL A 33 -7.93 3.40 -3.55
CA VAL A 33 -8.79 4.10 -4.52
C VAL A 33 -8.06 4.36 -5.83
N ILE A 34 -6.83 4.85 -5.78
CA ILE A 34 -6.05 5.20 -6.98
C ILE A 34 -5.61 3.93 -7.74
N TYR A 35 -4.90 3.02 -7.08
CA TYR A 35 -4.25 1.90 -7.75
C TYR A 35 -5.25 0.78 -8.08
N ARG A 36 -6.14 0.43 -7.15
CA ARG A 36 -7.09 -0.69 -7.36
C ARG A 36 -8.40 -0.19 -7.93
N GLY A 37 -8.98 0.83 -7.31
CA GLY A 37 -10.26 1.41 -7.71
C GLY A 37 -10.22 2.06 -9.10
N PHE A 38 -9.17 2.82 -9.40
CA PHE A 38 -9.06 3.58 -10.65
C PHE A 38 -8.16 2.90 -11.69
N LEU A 39 -6.86 2.71 -11.42
CA LEU A 39 -5.90 2.27 -12.45
C LEU A 39 -6.21 0.88 -13.01
N ILE A 40 -6.43 -0.13 -12.15
CA ILE A 40 -6.75 -1.49 -12.62
C ILE A 40 -8.02 -1.48 -13.50
N ASN A 41 -9.04 -0.72 -13.10
CA ASN A 41 -10.28 -0.64 -13.86
C ASN A 41 -10.06 0.08 -15.21
N ARG A 42 -9.37 1.23 -15.21
CA ARG A 42 -9.07 1.97 -16.43
C ARG A 42 -8.22 1.16 -17.41
N PHE A 43 -7.20 0.46 -16.94
CA PHE A 43 -6.40 -0.40 -17.81
C PHE A 43 -7.19 -1.59 -18.36
N SER A 44 -8.17 -2.09 -17.60
CA SER A 44 -9.01 -3.22 -18.04
C SER A 44 -9.96 -2.86 -19.19
N GLU A 45 -10.30 -1.57 -19.34
CA GLU A 45 -11.21 -1.07 -20.38
C GLU A 45 -10.59 -1.09 -21.80
N PHE A 46 -9.26 -1.05 -21.93
CA PHE A 46 -8.60 -0.98 -23.25
C PHE A 46 -8.72 -2.25 -24.10
N GLY A 47 -9.08 -3.40 -23.53
CA GLY A 47 -8.93 -4.71 -24.19
C GLY A 47 -10.12 -5.66 -24.07
N LYS A 48 -11.35 -5.14 -24.05
CA LYS A 48 -12.60 -5.92 -23.90
C LYS A 48 -12.64 -6.78 -22.61
N ASP A 49 -12.08 -6.27 -21.52
CA ASP A 49 -12.13 -6.87 -20.17
C ASP A 49 -11.84 -8.38 -20.11
N SER A 50 -10.88 -8.86 -20.91
CA SER A 50 -10.44 -10.26 -20.89
C SER A 50 -9.57 -10.57 -19.67
N LYS A 51 -9.47 -11.87 -19.32
CA LYS A 51 -8.61 -12.32 -18.21
C LYS A 51 -7.16 -11.86 -18.36
N THR A 52 -6.61 -11.94 -19.58
CA THR A 52 -5.25 -11.48 -19.90
C THR A 52 -5.09 -9.99 -19.63
N ILE A 53 -6.06 -9.17 -20.06
CA ILE A 53 -6.03 -7.72 -19.88
C ILE A 53 -6.14 -7.33 -18.41
N ARG A 54 -6.93 -8.05 -17.60
CA ARG A 54 -6.99 -7.84 -16.15
C ARG A 54 -5.65 -8.13 -15.46
N ILE A 55 -4.95 -9.19 -15.87
CA ILE A 55 -3.62 -9.51 -15.33
C ILE A 55 -2.61 -8.42 -15.70
N ILE A 56 -2.62 -7.97 -16.95
CA ILE A 56 -1.75 -6.87 -17.41
C ILE A 56 -2.06 -5.58 -16.62
N ALA A 57 -3.34 -5.25 -16.43
CA ALA A 57 -3.77 -4.10 -15.64
C ALA A 57 -3.24 -4.14 -14.20
N VAL A 58 -3.29 -5.31 -13.56
CA VAL A 58 -2.73 -5.53 -12.22
C VAL A 58 -1.21 -5.33 -12.21
N ILE A 59 -0.49 -5.91 -13.17
CA ILE A 59 0.97 -5.76 -13.27
C ILE A 59 1.35 -4.28 -13.46
N LEU A 60 0.71 -3.58 -14.40
CA LEU A 60 0.98 -2.17 -14.66
C LEU A 60 0.69 -1.31 -13.41
N SER A 61 -0.44 -1.55 -12.75
CA SER A 61 -0.76 -0.86 -11.50
C SER A 61 0.29 -1.13 -10.41
N ALA A 62 0.78 -2.37 -10.28
CA ALA A 62 1.80 -2.74 -9.30
C ALA A 62 3.16 -2.11 -9.61
N VAL A 63 3.54 -2.01 -10.88
CA VAL A 63 4.76 -1.33 -11.32
C VAL A 63 4.71 0.15 -10.94
N ILE A 64 3.61 0.85 -11.27
CA ILE A 64 3.42 2.26 -10.91
C ILE A 64 3.47 2.43 -9.39
N PHE A 65 2.77 1.56 -8.65
CA PHE A 65 2.76 1.57 -7.18
C PHE A 65 4.17 1.43 -6.60
N GLY A 66 4.97 0.51 -7.12
CA GLY A 66 6.36 0.33 -6.70
C GLY A 66 7.22 1.57 -6.94
N PHE A 67 7.11 2.18 -8.13
CA PHE A 67 7.93 3.35 -8.47
C PHE A 67 7.59 4.60 -7.68
N VAL A 68 6.34 4.79 -7.24
CA VAL A 68 5.97 5.92 -6.37
C VAL A 68 6.71 5.85 -5.02
N HIS A 69 7.14 4.66 -4.60
CA HIS A 69 7.91 4.43 -3.37
C HIS A 69 9.44 4.51 -3.57
N TYR A 70 9.92 5.19 -4.62
CA TYR A 70 11.35 5.30 -4.91
C TYR A 70 12.19 5.88 -3.77
N SER A 71 11.59 6.71 -2.91
CA SER A 71 12.26 7.31 -1.74
C SER A 71 12.65 6.27 -0.68
N TRP A 72 12.06 5.07 -0.70
CA TRP A 72 12.41 3.95 0.18
C TRP A 72 13.60 3.13 -0.35
N GLY A 73 14.19 3.56 -1.47
CA GLY A 73 15.30 2.91 -2.14
C GLY A 73 14.87 1.70 -2.98
N PRO A 74 15.82 1.03 -3.68
CA PRO A 74 15.51 -0.05 -4.61
C PRO A 74 14.75 -1.21 -3.98
N MET A 75 15.09 -1.57 -2.74
CA MET A 75 14.39 -2.63 -2.02
C MET A 75 12.93 -2.24 -1.68
N GLY A 76 12.70 -0.97 -1.33
CA GLY A 76 11.35 -0.45 -1.09
C GLY A 76 10.47 -0.49 -2.34
N ILE A 77 11.03 -0.15 -3.51
CA ILE A 77 10.34 -0.27 -4.80
C ILE A 77 9.93 -1.73 -5.08
N VAL A 78 10.85 -2.67 -4.89
CA VAL A 78 10.59 -4.10 -5.13
C VAL A 78 9.54 -4.64 -4.15
N GLN A 79 9.67 -4.31 -2.86
CA GLN A 79 8.73 -4.74 -1.83
C GLN A 79 7.31 -4.22 -2.12
N THR A 80 7.17 -2.94 -2.42
CA THR A 80 5.87 -2.32 -2.71
C THR A 80 5.30 -2.80 -4.03
N PHE A 81 6.11 -3.07 -5.06
CA PHE A 81 5.66 -3.75 -6.27
C PHE A 81 4.97 -5.09 -5.96
N PHE A 82 5.59 -5.97 -5.17
CA PHE A 82 5.01 -7.27 -4.84
C PHE A 82 3.75 -7.15 -3.97
N MET A 83 3.73 -6.20 -3.03
CA MET A 83 2.53 -5.87 -2.26
C MET A 83 1.39 -5.37 -3.16
N GLY A 84 1.70 -4.48 -4.10
CA GLY A 84 0.77 -3.98 -5.11
C GLY A 84 0.21 -5.11 -5.99
N LEU A 85 1.08 -6.04 -6.40
CA LEU A 85 0.70 -7.21 -7.18
C LEU A 85 -0.26 -8.12 -6.39
N ALA A 86 0.07 -8.44 -5.14
CA ALA A 86 -0.76 -9.27 -4.27
C ALA A 86 -2.14 -8.65 -4.05
N LEU A 87 -2.21 -7.39 -3.63
CA LEU A 87 -3.47 -6.68 -3.43
C LEU A 87 -4.25 -6.50 -4.73
N GLY A 88 -3.59 -6.24 -5.86
CA GLY A 88 -4.26 -6.14 -7.17
C GLY A 88 -4.90 -7.47 -7.61
N LEU A 89 -4.21 -8.59 -7.42
CA LEU A 89 -4.77 -9.92 -7.67
C LEU A 89 -5.94 -10.24 -6.73
N CYS A 90 -5.79 -9.95 -5.44
CA CYS A 90 -6.85 -10.09 -4.44
C CYS A 90 -8.06 -9.23 -4.79
N TYR A 91 -7.86 -8.00 -5.26
CA TYR A 91 -8.94 -7.10 -5.67
C TYR A 91 -9.79 -7.70 -6.79
N ILE A 92 -9.15 -8.26 -7.83
CA ILE A 92 -9.87 -8.95 -8.91
C ILE A 92 -10.58 -10.21 -8.39
N TYR A 93 -9.91 -11.02 -7.58
CA TYR A 93 -10.47 -12.24 -7.01
C TYR A 93 -11.67 -11.98 -6.08
N MET A 94 -11.61 -10.91 -5.28
CA MET A 94 -12.66 -10.44 -4.38
C MET A 94 -13.79 -9.68 -5.12
N LYS A 95 -13.88 -9.80 -6.45
CA LYS A 95 -14.89 -9.15 -7.29
C LYS A 95 -14.89 -7.62 -7.13
N LYS A 96 -13.69 -7.03 -7.10
CA LYS A 96 -13.47 -5.58 -7.03
C LYS A 96 -14.02 -4.91 -5.76
N ARG A 97 -14.08 -5.64 -4.64
CA ARG A 97 -14.50 -5.11 -3.33
C ARG A 97 -13.37 -4.32 -2.68
N LEU A 98 -13.36 -3.00 -2.91
CA LEU A 98 -12.27 -2.12 -2.48
C LEU A 98 -12.09 -2.07 -0.96
N TRP A 99 -13.17 -2.09 -0.19
CA TRP A 99 -13.11 -2.02 1.28
C TRP A 99 -12.30 -3.17 1.90
N ILE A 100 -12.27 -4.35 1.26
CA ILE A 100 -11.45 -5.48 1.73
C ILE A 100 -9.97 -5.15 1.57
N MET A 101 -9.59 -4.51 0.46
CA MET A 101 -8.19 -4.11 0.21
C MET A 101 -7.77 -2.97 1.13
N ILE A 102 -8.67 -2.02 1.40
CA ILE A 102 -8.44 -0.93 2.37
C ILE A 102 -8.14 -1.50 3.75
N LEU A 103 -8.92 -2.48 4.22
CA LEU A 103 -8.67 -3.12 5.52
C LEU A 103 -7.37 -3.93 5.53
N ALA A 104 -7.08 -4.67 4.45
CA ALA A 104 -5.84 -5.44 4.34
C ALA A 104 -4.61 -4.53 4.34
N HIS A 105 -4.67 -3.40 3.63
CA HIS A 105 -3.61 -2.41 3.59
C HIS A 105 -3.46 -1.71 4.94
N ALA A 106 -4.56 -1.26 5.56
CA ALA A 106 -4.53 -0.66 6.89
C ALA A 106 -3.90 -1.60 7.93
N TYR A 107 -4.16 -2.90 7.84
CA TYR A 107 -3.52 -3.90 8.69
C TYR A 107 -2.00 -3.97 8.48
N MET A 108 -1.53 -3.96 7.23
CA MET A 108 -0.10 -3.94 6.92
C MET A 108 0.58 -2.64 7.40
N ASP A 109 -0.08 -1.51 7.19
CA ASP A 109 0.37 -0.19 7.67
C ASP A 109 0.45 -0.16 9.20
N THR A 110 -0.51 -0.79 9.88
CA THR A 110 -0.51 -0.93 11.35
C THR A 110 0.71 -1.69 11.82
N ILE A 111 0.99 -2.85 11.23
CA ILE A 111 2.17 -3.66 11.58
C ILE A 111 3.44 -2.83 11.39
N LEU A 112 3.57 -2.15 10.25
CA LEU A 112 4.74 -1.33 9.96
C LEU A 112 4.93 -0.21 11.00
N MET A 113 3.88 0.56 11.28
CA MET A 113 3.96 1.68 12.24
C MET A 113 4.23 1.21 13.67
N VAL A 114 3.65 0.07 14.09
CA VAL A 114 3.93 -0.52 15.41
C VAL A 114 5.38 -1.01 15.48
N GLN A 115 5.90 -1.62 14.42
CA GLN A 115 7.32 -2.01 14.36
C GLN A 115 8.25 -0.80 14.45
N MET A 116 7.92 0.31 13.76
CA MET A 116 8.69 1.55 13.86
C MET A 116 8.66 2.14 15.27
N TYR A 117 7.49 2.15 15.92
CA TYR A 117 7.35 2.58 17.31
C TYR A 117 8.20 1.74 18.26
N LEU A 118 8.08 0.40 18.21
CA LEU A 118 8.86 -0.51 19.06
C LEU A 118 10.36 -0.37 18.82
N ALA A 119 10.78 -0.27 17.56
CA ALA A 119 12.19 -0.05 17.21
C ALA A 119 12.72 1.26 17.80
N SER A 120 11.94 2.34 17.74
CA SER A 120 12.32 3.64 18.30
C SER A 120 12.49 3.62 19.83
N ASN A 121 11.81 2.70 20.52
CA ASN A 121 11.87 2.52 21.98
C ASN A 121 12.90 1.48 22.44
N SER A 122 13.43 0.67 21.53
CA SER A 122 14.45 -0.35 21.85
C SER A 122 15.89 0.17 21.88
N GLY A 123 16.08 1.48 21.66
CA GLY A 123 17.39 2.15 21.65
C GLY A 123 17.55 3.19 22.76
#